data_AF-A0A7C1THX4-F1
#
_entry.id   AF-A0A7C1THX4-F1
#
_cell.length_a   1.000
_cell.length_b   1.000
_cell.length_c   1.000
_cell.angle_alpha   90.00
_cell.angle_beta   90.00
_cell.angle_gamma   90.00
#
_symmetry.space_group_name_H-M   'P 1'
#
loop_
_entity.id
_entity.type
_entity.pdbx_description
1 polymer ?
#
loop_
_entity_poly.entity_id
_entity_poly.type
_entity_poly.pdbx_seq_one_letter_code
_entity_poly.pdbx_strand_id
1 'polypeptide(L)'
;MTEKVETVKGSGNVFRDFGYQNADVEQLKSQLAAEIIRVLDKQNLSVRKAAEKTGFDHADFSRIRNADLGRFTIDRLVTVLNRLNQHVEIKVTPFRGRRLKTA
;
A
#
# COMPACT_ATOMS: atom_id res chain seq x y z
N MET A 1 18.00 -9.68 31.82
CA MET A 1 18.13 -8.22 31.71
C MET A 1 17.32 -7.79 30.50
N THR A 2 16.35 -6.89 30.65
CA THR A 2 15.61 -6.34 29.52
C THR A 2 16.26 -5.01 29.18
N GLU A 3 17.14 -4.99 28.17
CA GLU A 3 17.69 -3.74 27.68
C GLU A 3 16.57 -2.89 27.08
N LYS A 4 16.53 -1.61 27.48
CA LYS A 4 15.53 -0.66 27.03
C LYS A 4 15.95 -0.14 25.66
N VAL A 5 15.39 -0.72 24.60
CA VAL A 5 15.62 -0.27 23.22
C VAL A 5 15.05 1.14 23.05
N GLU A 6 15.87 2.09 22.61
CA GLU A 6 15.38 3.40 22.22
C GLU A 6 14.48 3.27 20.98
N THR A 7 13.28 3.86 21.06
CA THR A 7 12.30 3.83 19.99
C THR A 7 11.99 5.24 19.53
N VAL A 8 11.84 5.41 18.22
CA VAL A 8 11.47 6.68 17.60
C VAL A 8 10.07 6.55 17.02
N LYS A 9 9.23 7.58 17.22
CA LYS A 9 7.90 7.62 16.62
C LYS A 9 8.01 7.87 15.11
N GLY A 10 7.58 6.92 14.29
CA GLY A 10 7.53 7.07 12.83
C GLY A 10 6.57 8.18 12.38
N SER A 11 6.79 8.71 11.18
CA SER A 11 5.95 9.78 10.60
C SER A 11 4.57 9.31 10.17
N GLY A 12 4.35 7.99 10.12
CA GLY A 12 3.18 7.36 9.50
C GLY A 12 3.40 7.02 8.03
N ASN A 13 4.53 7.42 7.44
CA ASN A 13 5.02 6.93 6.16
C ASN A 13 6.41 6.29 6.37
N VAL A 14 6.44 4.95 6.41
CA VAL A 14 7.68 4.19 6.63
C VAL A 14 8.73 4.48 5.54
N PHE A 15 8.31 4.64 4.29
CA PHE A 15 9.23 4.95 3.19
C PHE A 15 9.88 6.33 3.38
N ARG A 16 9.13 7.30 3.92
CA ARG A 16 9.66 8.61 4.26
C ARG A 16 10.65 8.53 5.42
N ASP A 17 10.34 7.73 6.42
CA ASP A 17 11.21 7.50 7.59
C ASP A 17 12.55 6.89 7.17
N PHE A 18 12.56 6.07 6.12
CA PHE A 18 13.78 5.49 5.51
C PHE A 18 14.38 6.32 4.36
N GLY A 19 13.89 7.53 4.08
CA GLY A 19 14.48 8.43 3.10
C GLY A 19 14.26 8.09 1.63
N TYR A 20 13.22 7.32 1.30
CA TYR A 20 12.87 7.01 -0.09
C TYR A 20 12.42 8.28 -0.82
N GLN A 21 12.98 8.53 -2.00
CA GLN A 21 12.64 9.72 -2.80
C GLN A 21 11.17 9.76 -3.23
N ASN A 22 10.58 8.59 -3.48
CA ASN A 22 9.20 8.42 -3.92
C ASN A 22 8.29 7.89 -2.80
N ALA A 23 8.58 8.25 -1.55
CA ALA A 23 7.92 7.69 -0.37
C ALA A 23 6.38 7.70 -0.40
N ASP A 24 5.75 8.75 -0.90
CA ASP A 24 4.28 8.82 -0.97
C ASP A 24 3.71 7.87 -2.03
N VAL A 25 4.43 7.65 -3.13
CA VAL A 25 4.05 6.67 -4.17
C VAL A 25 4.14 5.26 -3.62
N GLU A 26 5.25 4.91 -2.96
CA GLU A 26 5.43 3.57 -2.38
C GLU A 26 4.44 3.31 -1.24
N GLN A 27 4.14 4.33 -0.42
CA GLN A 27 3.10 4.22 0.59
C GLN A 27 1.72 3.96 -0.04
N LEU A 28 1.34 4.74 -1.05
CA LEU A 28 0.04 4.58 -1.70
C LEU A 28 -0.07 3.21 -2.39
N LYS A 29 0.97 2.77 -3.10
CA LYS A 29 1.01 1.41 -3.68
C LYS A 29 0.82 0.34 -2.60
N SER A 30 1.53 0.46 -1.48
CA SER A 30 1.46 -0.49 -0.37
C SER A 30 0.08 -0.54 0.27
N GLN A 31 -0.57 0.62 0.44
CA GLN A 31 -1.94 0.70 0.95
C GLN A 31 -2.95 0.07 -0.01
N LEU A 32 -2.85 0.37 -1.32
CA LEU A 32 -3.72 -0.25 -2.32
C LEU A 32 -3.53 -1.76 -2.40
N ALA A 33 -2.27 -2.24 -2.37
CA ALA A 33 -1.96 -3.66 -2.33
C ALA A 33 -2.52 -4.35 -1.08
N ALA A 34 -2.40 -3.71 0.09
CA ALA A 34 -2.98 -4.20 1.33
C ALA A 34 -4.51 -4.33 1.23
N GLU A 35 -5.20 -3.35 0.62
CA GLU A 35 -6.64 -3.46 0.38
C GLU A 35 -7.00 -4.57 -0.59
N ILE A 36 -6.22 -4.79 -1.66
CA ILE A 36 -6.41 -5.92 -2.56
C ILE A 36 -6.33 -7.23 -1.77
N ILE A 37 -5.26 -7.42 -0.98
CA ILE A 37 -5.05 -8.62 -0.16
C ILE A 37 -6.23 -8.81 0.81
N ARG A 38 -6.65 -7.74 1.50
CA ARG A 38 -7.80 -7.75 2.42
C ARG A 38 -9.08 -8.24 1.74
N VAL A 39 -9.35 -7.77 0.52
CA VAL A 39 -10.53 -8.18 -0.25
C VAL A 39 -10.44 -9.64 -0.70
N LEU A 40 -9.27 -10.09 -1.14
CA LEU A 40 -9.05 -11.48 -1.53
C LEU A 40 -9.27 -12.42 -0.33
N ASP A 41 -8.74 -12.06 0.84
CA ASP A 41 -8.87 -12.86 2.07
C ASP A 41 -10.32 -12.89 2.55
N LYS A 42 -11.00 -11.73 2.59
CA LYS A 42 -12.41 -11.63 2.99
C LYS A 42 -13.34 -12.47 2.09
N GLN A 43 -13.03 -12.57 0.79
CA GLN A 43 -13.80 -13.36 -0.16
C GLN A 43 -13.28 -14.81 -0.30
N ASN A 44 -12.27 -15.23 0.46
CA ASN A 44 -11.58 -16.52 0.34
C ASN A 44 -11.18 -16.85 -1.12
N LEU A 45 -10.72 -15.84 -1.86
CA LEU A 45 -10.30 -16.00 -3.24
C LEU A 45 -8.86 -16.51 -3.30
N SER A 46 -8.71 -17.68 -3.93
CA SER A 46 -7.40 -18.11 -4.39
C SER A 46 -6.90 -17.18 -5.49
N VAL A 47 -5.58 -17.14 -5.68
CA VAL A 47 -4.93 -16.38 -6.76
C VAL A 47 -5.53 -16.71 -8.14
N ARG A 48 -5.87 -17.98 -8.41
CA ARG A 48 -6.49 -18.39 -9.68
C ARG A 48 -7.91 -17.86 -9.82
N LYS A 49 -8.73 -17.96 -8.78
CA LYS A 49 -10.11 -17.41 -8.80
C LYS A 49 -10.10 -15.89 -8.94
N ALA A 50 -9.12 -15.21 -8.33
CA ALA A 50 -8.95 -13.77 -8.48
C ALA A 50 -8.60 -13.40 -9.93
N ALA A 51 -7.69 -14.15 -10.56
CA ALA A 51 -7.36 -14.00 -11.98
C ALA A 51 -8.59 -14.18 -12.88
N GLU A 52 -9.32 -15.27 -12.71
CA GLU A 52 -10.55 -15.56 -13.46
C GLU A 52 -11.61 -14.45 -13.30
N LYS A 53 -11.81 -13.97 -12.08
CA LYS A 53 -12.82 -12.94 -11.77
C LYS A 53 -12.47 -11.56 -12.32
N THR A 54 -11.18 -11.21 -12.36
CA THR A 54 -10.73 -9.84 -12.64
C THR A 54 -10.13 -9.67 -14.04
N GLY A 55 -9.73 -10.77 -14.69
CA GLY A 55 -9.02 -10.76 -15.97
C GLY A 55 -7.52 -10.44 -15.87
N PHE A 56 -6.97 -10.26 -14.66
CA PHE A 56 -5.55 -10.08 -14.44
C PHE A 56 -4.81 -11.42 -14.37
N ASP A 57 -3.49 -11.38 -14.59
CA ASP A 57 -2.65 -12.55 -14.51
C ASP A 57 -2.58 -13.07 -13.05
N HIS A 58 -2.73 -14.37 -12.85
CA HIS A 58 -2.49 -15.04 -11.56
C HIS A 58 -1.15 -14.63 -10.91
N ALA A 59 -0.11 -14.43 -11.72
CA ALA A 59 1.20 -14.01 -11.26
C ALA A 59 1.21 -12.56 -10.74
N ASP A 60 0.28 -11.70 -11.16
CA ASP A 60 0.13 -10.37 -10.57
C ASP A 60 -0.35 -10.46 -9.12
N PHE A 61 -1.38 -11.27 -8.87
CA PHE A 61 -1.91 -11.46 -7.51
C PHE A 61 -0.88 -12.07 -6.57
N SER A 62 -0.04 -12.98 -7.07
CA SER A 62 1.05 -13.56 -6.29
C SER A 62 2.07 -12.47 -5.87
N ARG A 63 2.43 -11.57 -6.77
CA ARG A 63 3.35 -10.45 -6.46
C ARG A 63 2.75 -9.44 -5.52
N ILE A 64 1.47 -9.09 -5.70
CA ILE A 64 0.74 -8.22 -4.78
C ILE A 64 0.77 -8.81 -3.36
N ARG A 65 0.46 -10.10 -3.20
CA ARG A 65 0.52 -10.79 -1.89
C ARG A 65 1.91 -10.79 -1.26
N ASN A 66 2.96 -10.83 -2.08
CA ASN A 66 4.35 -10.79 -1.63
C ASN A 66 4.91 -9.36 -1.49
N ALA A 67 4.07 -8.32 -1.63
CA ALA A 67 4.47 -6.92 -1.65
C ALA A 67 5.57 -6.59 -2.69
N ASP A 68 5.66 -7.37 -3.77
CA ASP A 68 6.51 -7.06 -4.92
C ASP A 68 5.78 -6.08 -5.85
N LEU A 69 5.83 -4.79 -5.49
CA LEU A 69 5.07 -3.72 -6.11
C LEU A 69 5.87 -2.87 -7.10
N GLY A 70 7.16 -3.16 -7.30
CA GLY A 70 8.07 -2.32 -8.08
C GLY A 70 7.58 -2.06 -9.50
N ARG A 71 6.96 -3.07 -10.11
CA ARG A 71 6.43 -3.02 -11.49
C ARG A 71 4.96 -2.62 -11.60
N PHE A 72 4.27 -2.38 -10.49
CA PHE A 72 2.89 -1.95 -10.48
C PHE A 72 2.81 -0.42 -10.48
N THR A 73 1.97 0.13 -11.34
CA THR A 73 1.55 1.53 -11.24
C THR A 73 0.39 1.63 -10.25
N ILE A 74 0.16 2.83 -9.70
CA ILE A 74 -1.03 3.11 -8.86
C ILE A 74 -2.31 2.81 -9.66
N ASP A 75 -2.37 3.26 -10.91
CA ASP A 75 -3.50 3.02 -11.82
C ASP A 75 -3.83 1.52 -11.98
N ARG A 76 -2.80 0.67 -12.13
CA ARG A 76 -2.99 -0.78 -12.22
C ARG A 76 -3.59 -1.36 -10.94
N LEU A 77 -3.11 -0.93 -9.76
CA LEU A 77 -3.65 -1.39 -8.48
C LEU A 77 -5.11 -0.92 -8.26
N VAL A 78 -5.41 0.33 -8.62
CA VAL A 78 -6.78 0.85 -8.60
C VAL A 78 -7.69 0.06 -9.53
N THR A 79 -7.21 -0.28 -10.73
CA THR A 79 -7.98 -1.09 -11.69
C THR A 79 -8.27 -2.49 -11.15
N VAL A 80 -7.31 -3.13 -10.45
CA VAL A 80 -7.54 -4.41 -9.77
C VAL A 80 -8.64 -4.27 -8.71
N LEU A 81 -8.59 -3.22 -7.87
CA LEU A 81 -9.62 -2.96 -6.87
C LEU A 81 -11.00 -2.75 -7.48
N ASN A 82 -11.10 -1.99 -8.57
CA ASN A 82 -12.35 -1.77 -9.30
C ASN A 82 -12.92 -3.10 -9.83
N ARG A 83 -12.08 -4.00 -10.37
CA ARG A 83 -12.49 -5.36 -10.81
C ARG A 83 -12.90 -6.28 -9.66
N LEU A 84 -12.46 -5.96 -8.44
CA LEU A 84 -12.91 -6.60 -7.21
C LEU A 84 -14.14 -5.92 -6.59
N ASN A 85 -14.85 -5.07 -7.37
CA ASN A 85 -16.01 -4.30 -6.96
C ASN A 85 -15.76 -3.39 -5.75
N GLN A 86 -14.55 -2.81 -5.67
CA GLN A 86 -14.23 -1.77 -4.70
C GLN A 86 -14.26 -0.39 -5.37
N HIS A 87 -14.56 0.63 -4.58
CA HIS A 87 -14.39 2.03 -4.99
C HIS A 87 -13.18 2.62 -4.26
N VAL A 88 -12.35 3.39 -4.97
CA VAL A 88 -11.14 3.99 -4.41
C VAL A 88 -11.31 5.50 -4.34
N GLU A 89 -11.23 6.05 -3.13
CA GLU A 89 -11.15 7.49 -2.88
C GLU A 89 -9.77 7.85 -2.37
N ILE A 90 -9.16 8.90 -2.93
CA ILE A 90 -7.85 9.39 -2.51
C ILE A 90 -8.01 10.80 -1.95
N LYS A 91 -7.56 10.99 -0.70
CA LYS A 91 -7.54 12.29 -0.05
C LYS A 91 -6.12 12.85 -0.03
N VAL A 92 -5.92 13.98 -0.71
CA VAL A 92 -4.69 14.77 -0.63
C VAL A 92 -4.89 15.89 0.39
N THR A 93 -3.91 16.09 1.27
CA THR A 93 -3.96 17.17 2.26
C THR A 93 -2.71 18.05 2.16
N PRO A 94 -2.83 19.36 2.43
CA PRO A 94 -1.68 20.25 2.41
C PRO A 94 -0.71 19.86 3.51
N PHE A 95 0.58 19.82 3.18
CA PHE A 95 1.62 19.62 4.17
C PHE A 95 1.67 20.82 5.12
N ARG A 96 1.18 20.62 6.35
CA ARG A 96 1.38 21.58 7.43
C ARG A 96 2.69 21.20 8.12
N GLY A 97 3.80 21.75 7.63
CA GLY A 97 5.08 21.63 8.30
C GLY A 97 4.94 22.00 9.77
N ARG A 98 5.58 21.22 10.64
CA ARG A 98 5.66 21.54 12.06
C ARG A 98 6.20 22.97 12.15
N ARG A 99 5.39 23.94 12.58
CA ARG A 99 5.87 25.29 12.92
C ARG A 99 7.03 25.06 13.88
N LEU A 100 8.26 25.24 13.42
CA LEU A 100 9.40 25.37 14.31
C LEU A 100 9.00 26.51 15.24
N LYS A 101 8.87 26.21 16.53
CA LYS A 101 8.77 27.25 17.54
C LYS A 101 10.10 27.98 17.46
N THR A 102 10.14 29.10 16.75
CA THR A 102 11.26 30.03 16.85
C THR A 102 11.31 30.48 18.30
N ALA A 103 12.43 30.20 18.95
CA ALA A 103 12.76 30.68 20.28
C ALA A 103 12.93 32.20 20.27
#